data_AF-A0A518N487-F1
#
_entry.id   AF-A0A518N487-F1
#
_cell.length_a   1.000
_cell.length_b   1.000
_cell.length_c   1.000
_cell.angle_alpha   90.00
_cell.angle_beta   90.00
_cell.angle_gamma   90.00
#
_symmetry.space_group_name_H-M   'P 1'
#
loop_
_entity.id
_entity.type
_entity.pdbx_description
1 polymer ?
#
loop_
_entity_poly.entity_id
_entity_poly.type
_entity_poly.pdbx_seq_one_letter_code
_entity_poly.pdbx_strand_id
1 'polypeptide(L)'
;MNDVSTLRLYLLRAMYLLVAMGLAVTIWPHIIAPASLVAGPNSVIRALLGALAVMCLLGLRYPLRMLPLLLFELLWKLIWVVASAIPMWLCQRRLKSDPLWPVIAD
;
A
#
# COMPACT_ATOMS: atom_id res chain seq x y z
N MET A 1 21.06 -15.73 27.75
CA MET A 1 21.02 -15.29 26.34
C MET A 1 19.57 -14.95 26.07
N ASN A 2 19.25 -13.68 25.79
CA ASN A 2 17.85 -13.27 25.57
C ASN A 2 17.38 -13.88 24.24
N ASP A 3 16.81 -15.08 24.33
CA ASP A 3 16.12 -15.74 23.24
C ASP A 3 14.94 -14.86 22.84
N VAL A 4 15.19 -13.97 21.89
CA VAL A 4 14.12 -13.29 21.18
C VAL A 4 13.31 -14.41 20.54
N SER A 5 12.12 -14.64 21.09
CA SER A 5 11.23 -15.74 20.69
C SER A 5 11.23 -15.89 19.18
N THR A 6 11.64 -17.07 18.70
CA THR A 6 11.67 -17.44 17.27
C THR A 6 10.33 -17.17 16.61
N LEU A 7 9.24 -17.28 17.37
CA LEU A 7 7.87 -16.94 16.98
C LEU A 7 7.74 -15.48 16.53
N ARG A 8 8.34 -14.52 17.25
CA ARG A 8 8.33 -13.09 16.91
C ARG A 8 9.08 -12.82 15.60
N LEU A 9 10.15 -13.58 15.34
CA LEU A 9 10.94 -13.50 14.11
C LEU A 9 10.14 -14.01 12.90
N TYR A 10 9.44 -15.14 13.07
CA TYR A 10 8.56 -15.70 12.05
C TYR A 10 7.34 -14.82 11.77
N LEU A 11 6.73 -14.24 12.80
CA LEU A 11 5.61 -13.31 12.65
C LEU A 11 6.01 -12.06 11.83
N LEU A 12 7.20 -11.50 12.12
CA LEU A 12 7.75 -10.39 11.34
C LEU A 12 7.98 -10.77 9.87
N ARG A 13 8.54 -11.97 9.62
CA ARG A 13 8.75 -12.48 8.26
C ARG A 13 7.45 -12.71 7.51
N ALA A 14 6.43 -13.25 8.17
CA ALA A 14 5.12 -13.48 7.58
C ALA A 14 4.44 -12.14 7.20
N MET A 15 4.53 -11.13 8.05
CA MET A 15 4.05 -9.77 7.75
C MET A 15 4.79 -9.18 6.54
N TYR A 16 6.11 -9.34 6.49
CA TYR A 16 6.92 -8.94 5.34
C TYR A 16 6.50 -9.65 4.05
N LEU A 17 6.29 -10.97 4.12
CA LEU A 17 5.84 -11.78 3.00
C LEU A 17 4.48 -11.30 2.49
N LEU A 18 3.56 -11.01 3.41
CA LEU A 18 2.22 -10.53 3.08
C LEU A 18 2.25 -9.16 2.39
N VAL A 19 3.07 -8.23 2.88
CA VAL A 19 3.26 -6.91 2.24
C VAL A 19 3.94 -7.05 0.88
N ALA A 20 5.02 -7.81 0.78
CA ALA A 20 5.76 -8.03 -0.46
C ALA A 20 4.87 -8.68 -1.52
N MET A 21 4.12 -9.72 -1.14
CA MET A 21 3.19 -10.42 -2.03
C MET A 21 2.03 -9.50 -2.44
N GLY A 22 1.47 -8.73 -1.50
CA GLY A 22 0.41 -7.77 -1.80
C GLY A 22 0.85 -6.70 -2.78
N LEU A 23 2.05 -6.14 -2.60
CA LEU A 23 2.63 -5.18 -3.54
C LEU A 23 2.97 -5.82 -4.88
N ALA A 24 3.55 -7.03 -4.89
CA ALA A 24 3.86 -7.73 -6.12
C ALA A 24 2.59 -8.00 -6.94
N VAL A 25 1.53 -8.54 -6.34
CA VAL A 25 0.29 -8.83 -7.08
C VAL A 25 -0.41 -7.56 -7.57
N THR A 26 -0.31 -6.44 -6.84
CA THR A 26 -1.00 -5.19 -7.21
C THR A 26 -0.20 -4.31 -8.17
N ILE A 27 1.13 -4.28 -8.08
CA ILE A 27 1.99 -3.38 -8.87
C ILE A 27 2.55 -4.06 -10.11
N TRP A 28 2.98 -5.32 -10.00
CA TRP A 28 3.66 -6.03 -11.08
C TRP A 28 2.83 -6.15 -12.37
N PRO A 29 1.51 -6.45 -12.35
CA PRO A 29 0.70 -6.43 -13.58
C PRO A 29 0.63 -5.03 -14.20
N HIS A 30 0.66 -3.97 -13.39
CA HIS A 30 0.67 -2.59 -13.87
C HIS A 30 2.02 -2.15 -14.46
N ILE A 31 3.11 -2.84 -14.15
CA ILE A 31 4.44 -2.62 -14.73
C ILE A 31 4.62 -3.44 -16.02
N ILE A 32 4.18 -4.71 -16.02
CA ILE A 32 4.34 -5.61 -17.17
C ILE A 32 3.35 -5.28 -18.29
N ALA A 33 2.10 -4.97 -17.95
CA ALA A 33 1.05 -4.64 -18.91
C ALA A 33 0.41 -3.28 -18.56
N PRO A 34 1.12 -2.17 -18.79
CA PRO A 34 0.57 -0.85 -18.55
C PRO A 34 -0.57 -0.58 -19.54
N ALA A 35 -1.79 -0.36 -19.03
CA ALA A 35 -2.95 0.02 -19.83
C ALA A 35 -2.76 1.35 -20.58
N SER A 36 -1.81 2.20 -20.15
CA SER A 36 -1.36 3.39 -20.85
C SER A 36 0.10 3.68 -20.52
N LEU A 37 0.92 4.00 -21.54
CA LEU A 37 2.32 4.41 -21.38
C LEU A 37 2.47 5.93 -21.10
N VAL A 38 1.38 6.59 -20.74
CA VAL A 38 1.39 8.03 -20.48
C VAL A 38 2.17 8.30 -19.19
N ALA A 39 3.29 9.03 -19.30
CA ALA A 39 4.06 9.47 -18.16
C ALA A 39 3.25 10.49 -17.36
N GLY A 40 2.78 10.08 -16.18
CA GLY A 40 1.99 10.92 -15.29
C GLY A 40 2.34 10.64 -13.82
N PRO A 41 1.76 11.38 -12.87
CA PRO A 41 2.04 11.18 -11.44
C PRO A 41 1.84 9.73 -10.99
N ASN A 42 0.82 9.06 -11.56
CA ASN A 42 0.51 7.66 -11.28
C ASN A 42 1.58 6.68 -11.77
N SER A 43 2.29 6.97 -12.86
CA SER A 43 3.36 6.10 -13.37
C SER A 43 4.59 6.16 -12.45
N VAL A 44 4.91 7.34 -11.93
CA VAL A 44 6.00 7.52 -10.95
C VAL A 44 5.69 6.78 -9.65
N ILE A 45 4.46 6.91 -9.14
CA ILE A 45 4.01 6.22 -7.92
C ILE A 45 4.09 4.70 -8.10
N ARG A 46 3.66 4.16 -9.25
CA ARG A 46 3.77 2.72 -9.57
C ARG A 46 5.22 2.24 -9.61
N ALA A 47 6.13 3.01 -10.22
CA ALA A 47 7.55 2.67 -10.25
C ALA A 47 8.17 2.68 -8.85
N LEU A 48 7.82 3.69 -8.02
CA LEU A 48 8.25 3.78 -6.63
C LEU A 48 7.77 2.57 -5.80
N LEU A 49 6.49 2.22 -5.91
CA LEU A 49 5.88 1.07 -5.22
C LEU A 49 6.48 -0.26 -5.71
N GLY A 50 6.81 -0.36 -7.00
CA GLY A 50 7.47 -1.53 -7.58
C GLY A 50 8.86 -1.74 -7.03
N ALA A 51 9.66 -0.66 -6.94
CA ALA A 51 10.97 -0.70 -6.30
C ALA A 51 10.86 -1.08 -4.81
N LEU A 52 9.84 -0.55 -4.11
CA LEU A 52 9.55 -0.91 -2.72
C LEU A 52 9.21 -2.40 -2.55
N ALA A 53 8.47 -3.00 -3.49
CA ALA A 53 8.18 -4.43 -3.49
C ALA A 53 9.47 -5.28 -3.57
N VAL A 54 10.41 -4.90 -4.43
CA VAL A 54 11.73 -5.55 -4.55
C VAL A 54 12.54 -5.36 -3.26
N MET A 55 12.51 -4.17 -2.67
CA MET A 55 13.14 -3.89 -1.37
C MET A 55 12.54 -4.73 -0.24
N CYS A 56 11.23 -4.96 -0.26
CA CYS A 56 10.51 -5.82 0.69
C CYS A 56 10.95 -7.30 0.58
N LEU A 57 11.21 -7.79 -0.65
CA LEU A 57 11.81 -9.11 -0.90
C LEU A 57 13.21 -9.23 -0.30
N LEU A 58 14.03 -8.16 -0.37
CA LEU A 58 15.32 -8.08 0.32
C LEU A 58 15.15 -8.03 1.86
N GLY A 59 14.11 -7.34 2.34
CA GLY A 59 13.72 -7.29 3.77
C GLY A 59 13.39 -8.65 4.37
N LEU A 60 12.93 -9.61 3.57
CA LEU A 60 12.69 -10.99 3.99
C LEU A 60 13.96 -11.68 4.53
N ARG A 61 15.11 -11.31 3.95
CA ARG A 61 16.45 -11.83 4.32
C ARG A 61 16.94 -11.24 5.64
N TYR A 62 16.63 -9.96 5.90
CA TYR A 62 17.09 -9.21 7.09
C TYR A 62 15.94 -8.55 7.88
N PRO A 63 15.01 -9.34 8.45
CA PRO A 63 13.75 -8.84 9.01
C PRO A 63 13.94 -7.84 10.16
N LEU A 64 14.97 -8.01 10.99
CA LEU A 64 15.28 -7.13 12.12
C LEU A 64 15.94 -5.80 11.72
N ARG A 65 16.71 -5.77 10.63
CA ARG A 65 17.40 -4.55 10.17
C ARG A 65 16.50 -3.64 9.34
N MET A 66 15.46 -4.19 8.70
CA MET A 66 14.61 -3.42 7.80
C MET A 66 13.28 -3.00 8.43
N LEU A 67 13.08 -3.15 9.74
CA LEU A 67 11.94 -2.59 10.50
C LEU A 67 11.48 -1.17 10.06
N PRO A 68 12.39 -0.22 9.75
CA PRO A 68 12.02 1.09 9.23
C PRO A 68 11.18 1.05 7.94
N LEU A 69 11.37 0.04 7.08
CA LEU A 69 10.69 -0.11 5.80
C LEU A 69 9.22 -0.50 6.00
N LEU A 70 8.93 -1.39 6.94
CA LEU A 70 7.57 -1.73 7.38
C LEU A 70 6.85 -0.52 8.00
N LEU A 71 7.56 0.25 8.83
CA LEU A 71 7.01 1.47 9.42
C LEU A 71 6.73 2.52 8.35
N PHE A 72 7.63 2.69 7.39
CA PHE A 72 7.41 3.54 6.23
C PHE A 72 6.16 3.09 5.46
N GLU A 73 6.05 1.80 5.15
CA GLU A 73 4.92 1.18 4.46
C GLU A 73 3.58 1.49 5.14
N LEU A 74 3.55 1.35 6.47
CA LEU A 74 2.37 1.63 7.26
C LEU A 74 2.07 3.13 7.30
N LEU A 75 3.10 3.95 7.51
CA LEU A 75 2.97 5.40 7.68
C LEU A 75 2.44 6.05 6.40
N TRP A 76 2.98 5.72 5.23
CA TRP A 76 2.52 6.31 3.97
C TRP A 76 1.07 5.92 3.66
N LYS A 77 0.68 4.67 3.93
CA LYS A 77 -0.71 4.22 3.79
C LYS A 77 -1.62 4.93 4.79
N LEU A 78 -1.17 5.12 6.03
CA LEU A 78 -1.93 5.83 7.05
C LEU A 78 -2.16 7.28 6.64
N ILE A 79 -1.11 7.96 6.17
CA ILE A 79 -1.19 9.33 5.65
C ILE A 79 -2.18 9.38 4.48
N TRP A 80 -2.10 8.45 3.53
CA TRP A 80 -3.03 8.40 2.40
C TRP A 80 -4.47 8.15 2.84
N VAL A 81 -4.71 7.25 3.79
CA VAL A 81 -6.05 6.99 4.32
C VAL A 81 -6.62 8.25 4.98
N VAL A 82 -5.83 8.90 5.83
CA VAL A 82 -6.27 10.11 6.55
C VAL A 82 -6.48 11.28 5.60
N ALA A 83 -5.57 11.50 4.67
CA ALA A 83 -5.59 12.65 3.77
C ALA A 83 -6.52 12.47 2.54
N SER A 84 -6.78 11.24 2.11
CA SER A 84 -7.55 10.96 0.88
C SER A 84 -8.77 10.08 1.12
N ALA A 85 -8.63 8.93 1.77
CA ALA A 85 -9.75 8.00 1.94
C ALA A 85 -10.86 8.55 2.87
N ILE A 86 -10.48 9.16 3.99
CA ILE A 86 -11.43 9.80 4.92
C ILE A 86 -12.22 10.91 4.24
N PRO A 87 -11.60 11.92 3.60
CA PRO A 87 -12.36 12.98 2.93
C PRO A 87 -13.23 12.44 1.78
N MET A 88 -12.77 11.44 1.02
CA MET A 88 -13.61 10.78 0.01
C MET A 88 -14.86 10.17 0.62
N TRP A 89 -14.72 9.42 1.71
CA TRP A 89 -15.85 8.75 2.37
C TRP A 89 -16.84 9.76 2.98
N LEU A 90 -16.33 10.84 3.58
CA LEU A 90 -17.15 11.92 4.11
C LEU A 90 -17.90 12.68 3.00
N CYS A 91 -17.23 12.97 1.88
CA CYS A 91 -17.85 13.65 0.74
C CYS A 91 -18.92 12.77 0.08
N GLN A 92 -18.65 11.48 -0.08
CA GLN A 92 -19.62 10.51 -0.61
C GLN A 92 -20.86 10.39 0.29
N ARG A 93 -20.70 10.41 1.62
CA ARG A 93 -21.83 10.47 2.56
C ARG A 93 -22.65 11.75 2.39
N ARG A 94 -21.99 12.88 2.16
CA ARG A 94 -22.68 14.17 1.97
C ARG A 94 -23.53 14.19 0.70
N LEU A 95 -22.99 13.71 -0.41
CA LEU A 95 -23.73 13.61 -1.68
C LEU A 95 -24.94 12.68 -1.60
N LYS A 96 -24.81 11.55 -0.90
CA LYS A 96 -25.92 10.60 -0.72
C LYS A 96 -27.02 11.10 0.23
N SER A 97 -26.73 12.14 1.02
CA SER A 97 -27.68 12.77 1.94
C SER A 97 -28.44 13.93 1.29
N ASP A 98 -28.07 14.32 0.07
CA ASP A 98 -28.73 15.38 -0.67
C ASP A 98 -30.06 14.88 -1.24
N PRO A 99 -31.22 15.48 -0.90
CA PRO A 99 -32.53 15.06 -1.42
C PRO A 99 -32.64 15.13 -2.95
N LEU A 100 -31.75 15.86 -3.63
CA LEU A 100 -31.72 15.97 -5.09
C LEU A 100 -30.83 14.90 -5.77
N TRP A 101 -30.16 14.04 -5.01
CA TRP A 101 -29.31 12.96 -5.58
C TRP A 101 -29.99 12.07 -6.63
N PRO A 102 -31.30 11.74 -6.56
CA PRO A 102 -31.93 10.89 -7.57
C PRO A 102 -32.01 11.60 -8.93
N VAL A 103 -32.23 12.91 -8.94
CA VAL A 103 -32.45 13.72 -10.16
C VAL A 103 -31.15 13.94 -10.95
N ILE A 104 -29.98 13.81 -10.30
CA ILE A 104 -28.65 14.01 -10.91
C ILE A 104 -28.06 12.68 -11.42
N ALA A 105 -28.62 11.55 -10.99
CA ALA A 105 -28.14 10.22 -11.35
C ALA A 105 -28.78 9.66 -12.64
N ASP A 106 -29.77 10.37 -13.20
CA ASP A 106 -30.48 10.08 -14.45
C ASP A 106 -29.91 10.90 -15.62
#